data_AF-A0A3Q3DAC9-F1
#
_entry.id   AF-A0A3Q3DAC9-F1
#
_cell.length_a   1.000
_cell.length_b   1.000
_cell.length_c   1.000
_cell.angle_alpha   90.00
_cell.angle_beta   90.00
_cell.angle_gamma   90.00
#
_symmetry.space_group_name_H-M   'P 1'
#
loop_
_entity.id
_entity.type
_entity.pdbx_description
1 polymer ?
#
loop_
_entity_poly.entity_id
_entity_poly.type
_entity_poly.pdbx_seq_one_letter_code
_entity_poly.pdbx_strand_id
1 'polypeptide(L)'
;TETGWGEFEITIKIVFIDPNERSVTLYHLLKLFQSDSSAMPKKTVVSEFYDEMIFQDPTAMMQQLLTTSRQLTLGAYKHETEFGELDQRTKEKMEAAKKRTSQEITELKDKLKASRENINYLKMEIRKLEEDGDHKEH
;
A
#
# COMPACT_ATOMS: atom_id res chain seq x y z
N THR A 1 -24.07 3.07 22.44
CA THR A 1 -24.58 4.02 21.43
C THR A 1 -24.75 5.35 22.09
N GLU A 2 -24.26 6.42 21.46
CA GLU A 2 -24.28 7.79 21.97
C GLU A 2 -24.87 8.74 20.93
N THR A 3 -25.24 9.95 21.34
CA THR A 3 -25.71 11.01 20.45
C THR A 3 -24.77 12.22 20.51
N GLY A 4 -24.60 12.91 19.39
CA GLY A 4 -23.68 14.04 19.27
C GLY A 4 -23.84 14.77 17.95
N TRP A 5 -23.19 15.93 17.85
CA TRP A 5 -23.31 16.84 16.71
C TRP A 5 -21.96 17.18 16.06
N GLY A 6 -20.85 16.76 16.66
CA GLY A 6 -19.49 17.06 16.19
C GLY A 6 -18.74 15.80 15.73
N GLU A 7 -17.88 15.99 14.74
CA GLU A 7 -16.88 15.00 14.32
C GLU A 7 -15.60 15.17 15.14
N PHE A 8 -15.04 14.06 15.62
CA PHE A 8 -13.80 14.05 16.40
C PHE A 8 -13.11 12.70 16.30
N GLU A 9 -11.82 12.67 16.59
CA GLU A 9 -11.04 11.43 16.61
C GLU A 9 -11.36 10.62 17.87
N ILE A 10 -11.76 9.36 17.66
CA ILE A 10 -11.98 8.38 18.71
C ILE A 10 -10.73 7.50 18.80
N THR A 11 -10.14 7.41 19.98
CA THR A 11 -9.08 6.45 20.29
C THR A 11 -9.71 5.14 20.79
N ILE A 12 -9.53 4.06 20.04
CA ILE A 12 -10.02 2.73 20.39
C ILE A 12 -8.82 1.91 20.88
N LYS A 13 -8.81 1.53 22.16
CA LYS A 13 -7.74 0.71 22.75
C LYS A 13 -8.23 -0.71 22.98
N ILE A 14 -7.65 -1.67 22.26
CA ILE A 14 -7.89 -3.09 22.40
C ILE A 14 -6.85 -3.66 23.36
N VAL A 15 -7.30 -4.21 24.48
CA VAL A 15 -6.45 -4.88 25.48
C VAL A 15 -6.75 -6.37 25.44
N PHE A 16 -5.71 -7.18 25.33
CA PHE A 16 -5.84 -8.63 25.25
C PHE A 16 -5.98 -9.24 26.64
N ILE A 17 -6.51 -10.47 26.68
CA ILE A 17 -6.65 -11.24 27.92
C ILE A 17 -5.26 -11.60 28.48
N ASP A 18 -4.30 -11.91 27.61
CA ASP A 18 -2.92 -12.07 28.04
C ASP A 18 -2.31 -10.68 28.33
N PRO A 19 -1.92 -10.38 29.58
CA PRO A 19 -1.33 -9.10 29.93
C PRO A 19 0.07 -8.86 29.32
N ASN A 20 0.74 -9.92 28.85
CA ASN A 20 2.04 -9.82 28.19
C ASN A 20 1.90 -9.44 26.71
N GLU A 21 0.71 -9.56 26.13
CA GLU A 21 0.45 -9.15 24.75
C GLU A 21 0.18 -7.64 24.69
N ARG A 22 0.89 -6.94 23.81
CA ARG A 22 0.83 -5.47 23.72
C ARG A 22 -0.54 -5.03 23.24
N SER A 23 -1.17 -4.07 23.94
CA SER A 23 -2.45 -3.48 23.49
C SER A 23 -2.33 -2.82 22.12
N VAL A 24 -3.38 -2.94 21.30
CA VAL A 24 -3.50 -2.26 20.00
C VAL A 24 -4.30 -0.98 20.19
N THR A 25 -3.87 0.11 19.55
CA THR A 25 -4.59 1.39 19.58
C THR A 25 -4.91 1.81 18.16
N LEU A 26 -6.19 2.03 17.90
CA LEU A 26 -6.73 2.51 16.62
C LEU A 26 -7.25 3.93 16.79
N TYR A 27 -7.14 4.72 15.74
CA TYR A 27 -7.68 6.07 15.67
C TYR A 27 -8.76 6.09 14.60
N HIS A 28 -9.96 6.48 14.97
CA HIS A 28 -11.10 6.49 14.08
C HIS A 28 -11.80 7.84 14.15
N LEU A 29 -11.81 8.58 13.04
CA LEU A 29 -12.57 9.82 12.95
C LEU A 29 -14.07 9.50 12.91
N LEU A 30 -14.81 9.94 13.94
CA LEU A 30 -16.26 9.86 13.94
C LEU A 30 -16.82 10.76 12.85
N LYS A 31 -17.37 10.16 11.80
CA LYS A 31 -17.94 10.87 10.65
C LYS A 31 -19.46 11.00 10.78
N LEU A 32 -19.96 12.23 10.77
CA LEU A 32 -21.39 12.57 10.84
C LEU A 32 -21.88 13.21 9.53
N PHE A 33 -20.99 13.82 8.75
CA PHE A 33 -21.35 14.55 7.53
C PHE A 33 -21.02 13.75 6.27
N GLN A 34 -21.85 13.92 5.24
CA GLN A 34 -21.58 13.37 3.91
C GLN A 34 -20.58 14.25 3.18
N SER A 35 -19.67 13.64 2.42
CA SER A 35 -18.87 14.38 1.44
C SER A 35 -19.79 14.84 0.30
N ASP A 36 -19.71 16.12 -0.07
CA ASP A 36 -20.63 16.88 -0.96
C ASP A 36 -20.87 16.34 -2.39
N SER A 37 -20.46 15.10 -2.70
CA SER A 37 -20.46 14.57 -4.07
C SER A 37 -21.65 13.68 -4.43
N SER A 38 -22.64 13.47 -3.56
CA SER A 38 -23.85 12.72 -3.92
C SER A 38 -25.07 13.62 -3.94
N ALA A 39 -25.63 13.85 -5.13
CA ALA A 39 -26.89 14.57 -5.36
C ALA A 39 -28.14 13.92 -4.71
N MET A 40 -27.94 12.83 -3.96
CA MET A 40 -28.96 12.09 -3.22
C MET A 40 -28.51 12.02 -1.75
N PRO A 41 -29.22 12.65 -0.80
CA PRO A 41 -28.90 12.52 0.62
C PRO A 41 -29.11 11.07 1.05
N LYS A 42 -28.03 10.35 1.41
CA LYS A 42 -28.18 9.05 2.08
C LYS A 42 -28.72 9.30 3.49
N LYS A 43 -29.59 8.43 4.01
CA LYS A 43 -30.15 8.61 5.37
C LYS A 43 -29.14 8.29 6.49
N THR A 44 -28.06 7.58 6.16
CA THR A 44 -27.07 7.09 7.13
C THR A 44 -25.67 7.33 6.59
N VAL A 45 -24.79 7.87 7.43
CA VAL A 45 -23.35 7.96 7.18
C VAL A 45 -22.70 6.74 7.80
N VAL A 46 -21.95 5.99 6.99
CA VAL A 46 -21.17 4.84 7.45
C VAL A 46 -19.72 5.12 7.10
N SER A 47 -18.86 5.01 8.12
CA SER A 47 -17.41 5.14 8.01
C SER A 47 -16.82 3.93 8.71
N GLU A 48 -16.40 2.94 7.91
CA GLU A 48 -15.83 1.70 8.42
C GLU A 48 -14.54 1.38 7.67
N PHE A 49 -13.62 0.76 8.40
CA PHE A 49 -12.30 0.40 7.89
C PHE A 49 -12.04 -1.06 8.23
N TYR A 50 -11.54 -1.80 7.25
CA TYR A 50 -10.99 -3.12 7.47
C TYR A 50 -9.55 -2.99 7.97
N ASP A 51 -9.22 -3.76 9.00
CA ASP A 51 -7.88 -3.84 9.55
C ASP A 51 -7.60 -5.27 10.05
N GLU A 52 -6.32 -5.65 10.09
CA GLU A 52 -5.87 -6.98 10.49
C GLU A 52 -4.93 -6.88 11.69
N MET A 53 -5.30 -7.53 12.79
CA MET A 53 -4.42 -7.66 13.94
C MET A 53 -3.39 -8.77 13.69
N ILE A 54 -2.13 -8.37 13.50
CA ILE A 54 -1.03 -9.29 13.25
C ILE A 54 -0.33 -9.66 14.56
N PHE A 55 -0.31 -10.95 14.87
CA PHE A 55 0.44 -11.54 15.98
C PHE A 55 1.66 -12.26 15.40
N GLN A 56 2.82 -11.60 15.38
CA GLN A 56 4.04 -12.16 14.78
C GLN A 56 4.61 -13.32 15.63
N ASP A 57 4.66 -13.15 16.95
CA ASP A 57 5.11 -14.16 17.91
C ASP A 57 4.18 -14.12 19.15
N PRO A 58 2.95 -14.65 19.05
CA PRO A 58 2.03 -14.64 20.19
C PRO A 58 2.59 -15.48 21.33
N THR A 59 2.30 -15.08 22.56
CA THR A 59 2.59 -15.92 23.73
C THR A 59 1.88 -17.26 23.62
N ALA A 60 2.35 -18.29 24.35
CA ALA A 60 1.69 -19.60 24.38
C ALA A 60 0.20 -19.51 24.80
N MET A 61 -0.11 -18.62 25.75
CA MET A 61 -1.47 -18.36 26.19
C MET A 61 -2.30 -17.69 25.08
N MET A 62 -1.78 -16.64 24.45
CA MET A 62 -2.47 -15.94 23.37
C MET A 62 -2.70 -16.85 22.17
N GLN A 63 -1.71 -17.67 21.80
CA GLN A 63 -1.83 -18.67 20.74
C GLN A 63 -2.95 -19.68 21.03
N GLN A 64 -3.04 -20.20 22.26
CA GLN A 64 -4.12 -21.10 22.66
C GLN A 64 -5.48 -20.41 22.59
N LEU A 65 -5.57 -19.16 23.04
CA LEU A 65 -6.80 -18.37 22.97
C LEU A 65 -7.22 -18.14 21.52
N LEU A 66 -6.32 -17.72 20.63
CA LEU A 66 -6.63 -17.46 19.22
C LEU A 66 -7.11 -18.70 18.46
N THR A 67 -6.65 -19.89 18.84
CA THR A 67 -6.93 -21.14 18.13
C THR A 67 -8.08 -21.96 18.72
N THR A 68 -8.28 -21.88 20.04
CA THR A 68 -9.25 -22.72 20.78
C THR A 68 -10.56 -21.97 21.05
N SER A 69 -10.59 -20.65 20.83
CA SER A 69 -11.79 -19.83 21.03
C SER A 69 -12.96 -20.35 20.20
N ARG A 70 -14.03 -20.76 20.89
CA ARG A 70 -15.33 -21.01 20.25
C ARG A 70 -15.91 -19.69 19.79
N GLN A 71 -16.37 -19.61 18.53
CA GLN A 71 -17.05 -18.42 18.02
C GLN A 71 -18.24 -18.07 18.93
N LEU A 72 -18.21 -16.87 19.50
CA LEU A 72 -19.23 -16.39 20.44
C LEU A 72 -20.46 -15.79 19.75
N THR A 73 -20.50 -15.73 18.41
CA THR A 73 -21.55 -15.01 17.66
C THR A 73 -22.25 -15.84 16.58
N LEU A 74 -23.55 -15.62 16.50
CA LEU A 74 -24.51 -16.13 15.52
C LEU A 74 -24.29 -15.47 14.14
N GLY A 75 -23.82 -16.23 13.15
CA GLY A 75 -23.81 -15.85 11.73
C GLY A 75 -22.72 -14.87 11.29
N ALA A 76 -22.47 -14.81 9.98
CA ALA A 76 -21.54 -13.87 9.36
C ALA A 76 -22.07 -12.44 9.52
N TYR A 77 -21.33 -11.57 10.21
CA TYR A 77 -21.63 -10.14 10.26
C TYR A 77 -21.46 -9.55 8.86
N LYS A 78 -22.54 -8.98 8.31
CA LYS A 78 -22.51 -8.35 6.98
C LYS A 78 -22.05 -6.91 7.11
N HIS A 79 -20.87 -6.61 6.56
CA HIS A 79 -20.37 -5.25 6.42
C HIS A 79 -21.22 -4.45 5.42
N GLU A 80 -21.40 -3.15 5.66
CA GLU A 80 -22.07 -2.26 4.69
C GLU A 80 -21.12 -1.89 3.53
N THR A 81 -19.81 -1.99 3.75
CA THR A 81 -18.76 -1.86 2.72
C THR A 81 -18.37 -3.23 2.19
N GLU A 82 -18.40 -3.35 0.85
CA GLU A 82 -17.88 -4.52 0.14
C GLU A 82 -16.35 -4.46 0.09
N PHE A 83 -15.71 -4.85 1.20
CA PHE A 83 -14.24 -4.84 1.33
C PHE A 83 -13.53 -5.72 0.29
N GLY A 84 -14.17 -6.81 -0.16
CA GLY A 84 -13.61 -7.69 -1.19
C GLY A 84 -13.41 -6.99 -2.53
N GLU A 85 -14.39 -6.18 -2.97
CA GLU A 85 -14.25 -5.39 -4.20
C GLU A 85 -13.21 -4.27 -4.06
N LEU A 86 -13.14 -3.66 -2.87
CA LEU A 86 -12.15 -2.62 -2.57
C LEU A 86 -10.73 -3.19 -2.63
N ASP A 87 -10.49 -4.35 -2.04
CA ASP A 87 -9.21 -5.05 -2.07
C ASP A 87 -8.81 -5.41 -3.51
N GLN A 88 -9.71 -6.03 -4.27
CA GLN A 88 -9.46 -6.39 -5.66
C GLN A 88 -9.07 -5.17 -6.51
N ARG A 89 -9.84 -4.08 -6.42
CA ARG A 89 -9.53 -2.82 -7.12
C ARG A 89 -8.21 -2.21 -6.68
N THR A 90 -7.85 -2.36 -5.41
CA THR A 90 -6.60 -1.82 -4.86
C THR A 90 -5.40 -2.62 -5.36
N LYS A 91 -5.51 -3.96 -5.38
CA LYS A 91 -4.52 -4.87 -5.96
C LYS A 91 -4.30 -4.59 -7.44
N GLU A 92 -5.36 -4.43 -8.23
CA GLU A 92 -5.27 -4.11 -9.65
C GLU A 92 -4.53 -2.80 -9.91
N LYS A 93 -4.85 -1.75 -9.15
CA LYS A 93 -4.13 -0.47 -9.23
C LYS A 93 -2.66 -0.61 -8.89
N MET A 94 -2.33 -1.38 -7.85
CA MET A 94 -0.96 -1.62 -7.42
C MET A 94 -0.15 -2.40 -8.47
N GLU A 95 -0.71 -3.46 -9.03
CA GLU A 95 -0.06 -4.23 -10.10
C GLU A 95 0.15 -3.40 -11.37
N ALA A 96 -0.83 -2.56 -11.74
CA ALA A 96 -0.66 -1.63 -12.85
C ALA A 96 0.49 -0.63 -12.62
N ALA A 97 0.59 -0.07 -11.40
CA ALA A 97 1.67 0.85 -11.03
C ALA A 97 3.04 0.16 -11.05
N LYS A 98 3.12 -1.07 -10.53
CA LYS A 98 4.33 -1.91 -10.55
C LYS A 98 4.79 -2.21 -11.97
N LYS A 99 3.86 -2.57 -12.85
CA LYS A 99 4.14 -2.83 -14.28
C LYS A 99 4.69 -1.58 -14.97
N ARG A 100 4.06 -0.43 -14.76
CA ARG A 100 4.50 0.85 -15.33
C ARG A 100 5.92 1.20 -14.88
N THR A 101 6.17 1.13 -13.58
CA THR A 101 7.49 1.41 -13.00
C THR A 101 8.56 0.46 -13.56
N SER A 102 8.22 -0.83 -13.72
CA SER A 102 9.14 -1.82 -14.29
C SER A 102 9.46 -1.55 -15.77
N GLN A 103 8.47 -1.10 -16.55
CA GLN A 103 8.66 -0.69 -17.94
C GLN A 103 9.58 0.53 -18.04
N GLU A 104 9.32 1.57 -17.25
CA GLU A 104 10.15 2.78 -17.21
C GLU A 104 11.60 2.46 -16.81
N ILE A 105 11.81 1.58 -15.82
CA ILE A 105 13.15 1.09 -15.45
C ILE A 105 13.83 0.40 -16.64
N THR A 106 13.10 -0.41 -17.39
CA THR A 106 13.65 -1.14 -18.54
C THR A 106 14.06 -0.18 -19.65
N GLU A 107 13.19 0.78 -20.00
CA GLU A 107 13.49 1.80 -21.01
C GLU A 107 14.70 2.66 -20.64
N LEU A 108 14.83 3.04 -19.37
CA LEU A 108 15.98 3.80 -18.89
C LEU A 108 17.27 2.97 -18.93
N LYS A 109 17.20 1.67 -18.61
CA LYS A 109 18.35 0.76 -18.75
C LYS A 109 18.79 0.62 -20.21
N ASP A 110 17.86 0.50 -21.14
CA ASP A 110 18.17 0.37 -22.57
C ASP A 110 18.76 1.67 -23.14
N LYS A 111 18.20 2.83 -22.79
CA LYS A 111 18.77 4.15 -23.15
C LYS A 111 20.17 4.33 -22.58
N LEU A 112 20.41 3.92 -21.34
CA LEU A 112 21.73 3.98 -20.72
C LEU A 112 22.75 3.08 -21.44
N LYS A 113 22.33 1.87 -21.83
CA LYS A 113 23.17 0.95 -22.60
C LYS A 113 23.53 1.52 -23.96
N ALA A 114 22.54 1.98 -24.73
CA ALA A 114 22.75 2.58 -26.04
C ALA A 114 23.66 3.83 -25.97
N SER A 115 23.47 4.68 -24.96
CA SER A 115 24.34 5.84 -24.74
C SER A 115 25.79 5.44 -24.46
N ARG A 116 26.03 4.40 -23.66
CA ARG A 116 27.37 3.87 -23.40
C ARG A 116 28.02 3.29 -24.66
N GLU A 117 27.27 2.56 -25.47
CA GLU A 117 27.75 2.01 -26.75
C GLU A 117 28.12 3.13 -27.72
N ASN A 118 27.28 4.17 -27.84
CA ASN A 118 27.58 5.36 -28.66
C ASN A 118 28.82 6.11 -28.18
N ILE A 119 28.98 6.29 -26.86
CA ILE A 119 30.19 6.90 -26.28
C ILE A 119 31.43 6.09 -26.63
N ASN A 120 31.37 4.76 -26.53
CA ASN A 120 32.50 3.90 -26.87
C ASN A 120 32.83 3.95 -28.37
N TYR A 121 31.82 3.93 -29.24
CA TYR A 121 31.99 4.07 -30.68
C TYR A 121 32.68 5.41 -31.04
N LEU A 122 32.16 6.53 -30.54
CA LEU A 122 32.73 7.85 -30.80
C LEU A 122 34.16 7.98 -30.27
N LYS A 123 34.46 7.40 -29.10
CA LYS A 123 35.83 7.36 -28.56
C LYS A 123 36.79 6.57 -29.46
N MET A 124 36.36 5.44 -30.02
CA MET A 124 37.18 4.65 -30.94
C MET A 124 37.45 5.41 -32.24
N GLU A 125 36.44 6.08 -32.78
CA GLU A 125 36.59 6.86 -34.03
C GLU A 125 37.50 8.08 -33.84
N ILE A 126 37.37 8.80 -32.72
CA ILE A 126 38.28 9.92 -32.38
C ILE A 126 39.74 9.42 -32.35
N ARG A 127 39.99 8.31 -31.66
CA ARG A 127 41.34 7.74 -31.56
C ARG A 127 41.93 7.36 -32.92
N LYS A 128 41.11 6.78 -33.79
CA LYS A 128 41.53 6.40 -35.15
C LYS A 128 41.90 7.63 -35.99
N LEU A 129 41.08 8.70 -35.90
CA LEU A 129 41.35 9.95 -36.61
C LEU A 129 42.59 10.68 -36.07
N GLU A 130 42.86 10.61 -34.77
CA GLU A 130 44.10 11.11 -34.16
C GLU A 130 45.33 10.36 -34.69
N GLU A 131 45.27 9.03 -34.78
CA GLU A 131 46.35 8.18 -35.32
C GLU A 131 46.58 8.42 -36.83
N ASP A 132 45.54 8.63 -37.63
CA ASP A 132 45.64 8.91 -39.08
C ASP A 132 46.11 10.35 -39.39
N GLY A 133 45.87 11.30 -38.47
CA GLY A 133 46.32 12.68 -38.59
C GLY A 133 47.83 12.84 -38.40
N ASP A 134 48.38 12.11 -37.41
CA ASP A 134 49.81 12.14 -37.06
C ASP A 134 50.68 11.55 -38.19
N HIS A 135 50.14 10.62 -38.98
CA HIS A 135 50.82 10.02 -40.14
C HIS A 135 50.88 10.91 -41.40
N LYS A 136 50.13 12.03 -41.45
CA LYS A 136 50.14 12.95 -42.60
C LYS A 136 51.01 14.20 -42.39
N GLU A 137 51.47 14.44 -41.17
CA GLU A 137 52.35 15.58 -40.84
C GLU A 137 53.86 15.22 -40.81
N HIS A 138 54.22 14.00 -41.21
CA HIS A 138 55.62 13.55 -41.35
C HIS A 138 56.03 13.24 -42.79
#